data_AF-A0A2U1FBJ2-F1
#
_entry.id   AF-A0A2U1FBJ2-F1
#
_cell.length_a   1.000
_cell.length_b   1.000
_cell.length_c   1.000
_cell.angle_alpha   90.00
_cell.angle_beta   90.00
_cell.angle_gamma   90.00
#
_symmetry.space_group_name_H-M   'P 1'
#
loop_
_entity.id
_entity.type
_entity.pdbx_description
1 polymer ?
#
loop_
_entity_poly.entity_id
_entity_poly.type
_entity_poly.pdbx_seq_one_letter_code
_entity_poly.pdbx_strand_id
1 'polypeptide(L)'
;MEIDGVEVFEEQEDYGYSWHWDDPRGFQSEILWQREVGHLSLGTRQLPGGWVHNRLDPNAWGSARTIYEARQVVEAYVTQAAAKPG
;
A
#
# COMPACT_ATOMS: atom_id res chain seq x y z
N MET A 1 7.83 5.97 -7.12
CA MET A 1 7.43 7.32 -6.66
C MET A 1 8.02 7.56 -5.29
N GLU A 2 8.37 8.80 -4.95
CA GLU A 2 8.89 9.15 -3.62
C GLU A 2 7.77 9.81 -2.80
N ILE A 3 7.54 9.32 -1.58
CA ILE A 3 6.50 9.82 -0.66
C ILE A 3 7.14 10.04 0.71
N ASP A 4 7.29 11.29 1.13
CA ASP A 4 7.94 11.66 2.40
C ASP A 4 9.29 10.97 2.64
N GLY A 5 10.11 10.85 1.58
CA GLY A 5 11.42 10.20 1.61
C GLY A 5 11.38 8.67 1.56
N VAL A 6 10.21 8.05 1.43
CA VAL A 6 10.04 6.62 1.19
C VAL A 6 9.96 6.37 -0.32
N GLU A 7 10.83 5.50 -0.84
CA GLU A 7 10.75 5.04 -2.23
C GLU A 7 9.68 3.95 -2.34
N VAL A 8 8.62 4.26 -3.08
CA VAL A 8 7.48 3.38 -3.34
C VAL A 8 7.50 2.93 -4.79
N PHE A 9 7.57 1.64 -5.02
CA PHE A 9 7.55 1.03 -6.35
C PHE A 9 6.12 0.73 -6.74
N GLU A 10 5.66 1.28 -7.86
CA GLU A 10 4.33 1.01 -8.42
C GLU A 10 4.46 -0.03 -9.53
N GLU A 11 3.65 -1.06 -9.48
CA GLU A 11 3.59 -2.11 -10.48
C GLU A 11 2.15 -2.35 -10.95
N GLN A 12 2.00 -2.61 -12.25
CA GLN A 12 0.71 -2.94 -12.84
C GLN A 12 0.49 -4.45 -12.73
N GLU A 13 -0.69 -4.83 -12.26
CA GLU A 13 -1.08 -6.22 -12.02
C GLU A 13 -2.25 -6.61 -12.93
N ASP A 14 -2.44 -7.91 -13.17
CA ASP A 14 -3.60 -8.41 -13.92
C ASP A 14 -4.94 -7.99 -13.29
N TYR A 15 -4.97 -7.88 -11.96
CA TYR A 15 -6.14 -7.53 -11.16
C TYR A 15 -6.23 -6.04 -10.79
N GLY A 16 -5.23 -5.23 -11.11
CA GLY A 16 -5.18 -3.82 -10.70
C GLY A 16 -3.75 -3.29 -10.62
N TYR A 17 -3.36 -2.78 -9.45
CA TYR A 17 -2.04 -2.21 -9.22
C TYR A 17 -1.54 -2.56 -7.81
N SER A 18 -0.23 -2.65 -7.68
CA SER A 18 0.47 -2.84 -6.41
C SER A 18 1.44 -1.68 -6.17
N TRP A 19 1.61 -1.31 -4.91
CA TRP A 19 2.61 -0.33 -4.47
C TRP A 19 3.39 -0.91 -3.31
N HIS A 20 4.68 -1.16 -3.47
CA HIS A 20 5.50 -1.76 -2.41
C HIS A 20 6.69 -0.88 -2.02
N TRP A 21 7.11 -0.98 -0.76
CA TRP A 21 8.24 -0.22 -0.21
C TRP A 21 8.89 -0.98 0.95
N ASP A 22 10.15 -0.66 1.22
CA ASP A 22 10.83 -1.12 2.43
C ASP A 22 10.41 -0.24 3.61
N ASP A 23 9.76 -0.84 4.60
CA ASP A 23 9.27 -0.14 5.78
C ASP A 23 10.43 0.09 6.78
N PRO A 24 10.56 1.30 7.35
CA PRO A 24 11.60 1.60 8.35
C PRO A 24 11.61 0.67 9.56
N ARG A 25 10.51 -0.04 9.84
CA ARG A 25 10.40 -1.05 10.90
C ARG A 25 11.09 -2.39 10.56
N GLY A 26 11.72 -2.51 9.39
CA GLY A 26 12.54 -3.66 9.01
C GLY A 26 11.78 -4.79 8.30
N PHE A 27 10.67 -4.47 7.62
CA PHE A 27 9.90 -5.41 6.80
C PHE A 27 9.45 -4.73 5.50
N GLN A 28 8.98 -5.50 4.53
CA GLN A 28 8.41 -4.94 3.30
C GLN A 28 6.91 -4.74 3.46
N SER A 29 6.41 -3.62 2.95
CA SER A 29 4.99 -3.30 2.93
C SER A 29 4.51 -3.19 1.49
N GLU A 30 3.24 -3.51 1.26
CA GLU A 30 2.59 -3.44 -0.04
C GLU A 30 1.15 -2.97 0.12
N ILE A 31 0.67 -2.11 -0.77
CA ILE A 31 -0.77 -1.89 -0.95
C ILE A 31 -1.18 -2.47 -2.29
N LEU A 32 -2.16 -3.37 -2.27
CA LEU A 32 -2.80 -3.92 -3.46
C LEU A 32 -4.13 -3.24 -3.68
N TRP A 33 -4.37 -2.71 -4.88
CA TRP A 33 -5.68 -2.24 -5.31
C TRP A 33 -6.30 -3.21 -6.32
N GLN A 34 -7.49 -3.71 -6.00
CA GLN A 34 -8.26 -4.59 -6.88
C GLN A 34 -9.25 -3.78 -7.70
N ARG A 35 -8.98 -3.63 -9.00
CA ARG A 35 -9.73 -2.74 -9.90
C ARG A 35 -11.22 -3.08 -9.97
N GLU A 36 -11.58 -4.36 -9.93
CA GLU A 36 -12.97 -4.81 -10.10
C GLU A 36 -13.88 -4.42 -8.93
N VAL A 37 -13.34 -4.45 -7.71
CA VAL A 37 -14.10 -4.21 -6.47
C VAL A 37 -13.74 -2.88 -5.80
N GLY A 38 -12.68 -2.23 -6.24
CA GLY A 38 -12.19 -0.97 -5.69
C GLY A 38 -11.61 -1.07 -4.28
N HIS A 39 -11.29 -2.29 -3.83
CA HIS A 39 -10.75 -2.54 -2.49
C HIS A 39 -9.24 -2.38 -2.47
N LEU A 40 -8.73 -1.93 -1.33
CA LEU A 40 -7.30 -1.89 -1.04
C LEU A 40 -6.97 -2.85 0.10
N SER A 41 -5.83 -3.53 -0.01
CA SER A 41 -5.30 -4.42 1.02
C SER A 41 -3.86 -4.05 1.33
N LEU A 42 -3.49 -4.07 2.61
CA LEU A 42 -2.12 -3.91 3.07
C LEU A 42 -1.48 -5.29 3.23
N GLY A 43 -0.45 -5.56 2.43
CA GLY A 43 0.49 -6.65 2.58
C GLY A 43 1.66 -6.25 3.48
N THR A 44 2.10 -7.16 4.33
CA THR A 44 3.39 -7.08 5.03
C THR A 44 4.17 -8.36 4.83
N ARG A 45 5.49 -8.25 4.66
CA ARG A 45 6.39 -9.39 4.45
C ARG A 45 7.69 -9.20 5.23
N GLN A 46 7.97 -10.14 6.13
CA GLN A 46 9.26 -10.28 6.79
C GLN A 46 10.05 -11.39 6.12
N LEU A 47 11.24 -11.11 5.57
CA LEU A 47 12.06 -12.11 4.88
C LEU A 47 12.69 -13.11 5.87
N PRO A 48 12.75 -14.42 5.54
CA PRO A 48 12.41 -15.07 4.26
C PRO A 48 10.93 -15.47 4.09
N GLY A 49 10.00 -14.94 4.88
CA GLY A 49 8.57 -15.23 4.82
C GLY A 49 7.85 -14.70 3.56
N GLY A 50 6.59 -15.11 3.42
CA GLY A 50 5.68 -14.64 2.38
C GLY A 50 4.90 -13.39 2.76
N TRP A 51 4.09 -12.90 1.83
CA TRP A 51 3.17 -11.79 2.09
C TRP A 51 1.98 -12.24 2.96
N VAL A 52 1.61 -11.39 3.90
CA VAL A 52 0.35 -11.49 4.65
C VAL A 52 -0.45 -10.23 4.36
N HIS A 53 -1.60 -10.39 3.71
CA HIS A 53 -2.49 -9.28 3.35
C HIS A 53 -3.70 -9.20 4.26
N ASN A 54 -3.98 -7.98 4.70
CA ASN A 54 -5.23 -7.63 5.37
C ASN A 54 -5.91 -6.50 4.60
N ARG A 55 -7.21 -6.60 4.42
CA ARG A 55 -7.99 -5.52 3.80
C ARG A 55 -7.83 -4.24 4.63
N LEU A 56 -7.53 -3.12 3.99
CA LEU A 56 -7.53 -1.82 4.67
C LEU A 56 -8.95 -1.50 5.16
N ASP A 57 -9.05 -0.90 6.35
CA ASP A 57 -10.35 -0.49 6.90
C ASP A 57 -11.03 0.49 5.93
N PRO A 58 -12.18 0.12 5.33
CA PRO A 58 -12.86 0.96 4.36
C PRO A 58 -13.38 2.27 4.96
N ASN A 59 -13.54 2.37 6.28
CA ASN A 59 -13.93 3.62 6.93
C ASN A 59 -12.75 4.59 7.08
N ALA A 60 -11.52 4.07 7.17
CA ALA A 60 -10.32 4.88 7.34
C ALA A 60 -9.69 5.27 5.99
N TRP A 61 -9.63 4.32 5.05
CA TRP A 61 -8.91 4.48 3.78
C TRP A 61 -9.84 4.51 2.56
N GLY A 62 -11.15 4.41 2.78
CA GLY A 62 -12.14 4.40 1.70
C GLY A 62 -12.03 3.19 0.78
N SER A 63 -12.73 3.28 -0.35
CA SER A 63 -12.52 2.44 -1.53
C SER A 63 -12.04 3.34 -2.66
N ALA A 64 -11.14 2.86 -3.51
CA ALA A 64 -10.72 3.57 -4.71
C ALA A 64 -11.43 2.99 -5.94
N ARG A 65 -12.14 3.82 -6.70
CA ARG A 65 -12.79 3.44 -7.96
C ARG A 65 -11.87 3.61 -9.15
N THR A 66 -10.81 4.40 -9.01
CA THR A 66 -9.83 4.66 -10.05
C THR A 66 -8.40 4.47 -9.52
N ILE A 67 -7.45 4.28 -10.43
CA ILE A 67 -6.03 4.23 -10.06
C ILE A 67 -5.57 5.52 -9.40
N TYR A 68 -6.10 6.68 -9.80
CA TYR A 68 -5.74 7.97 -9.21
C TYR A 68 -6.17 8.05 -7.75
N GLU A 69 -7.40 7.60 -7.44
CA GLU A 69 -7.87 7.50 -6.06
C GLU A 69 -7.05 6.47 -5.26
N ALA A 70 -6.64 5.36 -5.88
CA ALA A 70 -5.82 4.36 -5.22
C ALA A 70 -4.42 4.92 -4.86
N ARG A 71 -3.78 5.64 -5.77
CA ARG A 71 -2.51 6.34 -5.51
C ARG A 71 -2.64 7.36 -4.38
N GLN A 72 -3.73 8.11 -4.31
CA GLN A 72 -3.98 9.04 -3.20
C GLN A 72 -4.08 8.33 -1.85
N VAL A 73 -4.69 7.14 -1.80
CA VAL A 73 -4.73 6.32 -0.59
C VAL A 73 -3.33 5.85 -0.20
N VAL A 74 -2.51 5.44 -1.17
CA VAL A 74 -1.12 5.03 -0.94
C VAL A 74 -0.29 6.17 -0.39
N GLU A 75 -0.36 7.35 -1.01
CA GLU A 75 0.30 8.57 -0.53
C GLU A 75 -0.09 8.87 0.91
N ALA A 76 -1.38 8.95 1.21
CA ALA A 76 -1.87 9.22 2.56
C ALA A 76 -1.42 8.16 3.57
N TYR A 77 -1.40 6.89 3.18
CA TYR A 77 -0.97 5.79 4.05
C TYR A 77 0.51 5.87 4.37
N VAL A 78 1.35 6.01 3.36
CA VAL A 78 2.81 6.06 3.52
C VAL A 78 3.22 7.29 4.32
N THR A 79 2.62 8.46 4.06
CA THR A 79 2.79 9.68 4.86
C THR A 79 2.45 9.43 6.33
N GLN A 80 1.30 8.81 6.61
CA GLN A 80 0.89 8.53 7.99
C GLN A 80 1.82 7.50 8.67
N ALA A 81 2.28 6.50 7.94
CA ALA A 81 3.21 5.48 8.44
C ALA A 81 4.58 6.09 8.77
N ALA A 82 5.11 6.93 7.88
CA ALA A 82 6.37 7.64 8.08
C ALA A 82 6.33 8.61 9.28
N ALA A 83 5.16 9.22 9.54
CA ALA A 83 4.96 10.14 10.66
C ALA A 83 4.91 9.45 12.04
N LYS A 84 4.75 8.12 12.09
CA LYS A 84 4.73 7.34 13.34
C LYS A 84 6.07 6.64 13.54
N PRO A 85 7.06 7.27 14.20
CA PRO A 85 8.28 6.56 14.59
C PRO A 85 7.87 5.41 15.52
N GLY A 86 8.34 4.21 15.19
CA GLY A 86 8.15 3.01 16.02
C GLY A 86 8.82 3.12 17.38
#